data_AF-A0A0K2T809-F1
#
_entry.id   AF-A0A0K2T809-F1
#
_cell.length_a   1.000
_cell.length_b   1.000
_cell.length_c   1.000
_cell.angle_alpha   90.00
_cell.angle_beta   90.00
_cell.angle_gamma   90.00
#
_symmetry.space_group_name_H-M   'P 1'
#
loop_
_entity.id
_entity.type
_entity.pdbx_description
1 polymer ?
#
loop_
_entity_poly.entity_id
_entity_poly.type
_entity_poly.pdbx_seq_one_letter_code
_entity_poly.pdbx_strand_id
1 'polypeptide(L)'
;MLKYSLLLRHYIEASRPTFVEKKVERTKNGSIRMGCVKKLRNDFPTVHRRVHRIAKKPTKLSCRVRSTLTPENTIVIHAGIHKGKRIVILKEFRSGILLICGAFKLNNCPIKRINQRYF
;
A
#
# COMPACT_ATOMS: atom_id res chain seq x y z
N MET A 1 28.04 2.33 32.70
CA MET A 1 26.81 2.78 33.39
C MET A 1 25.81 3.53 32.49
N LEU A 2 26.23 4.22 31.42
CA LEU A 2 25.36 5.08 30.58
C LEU A 2 24.61 4.41 29.40
N LYS A 3 24.78 3.10 29.15
CA LYS A 3 24.10 2.41 28.03
C LYS A 3 22.69 1.88 28.36
N TYR A 4 22.29 1.88 29.63
CA TYR A 4 20.98 1.37 30.08
C TYR A 4 19.91 2.46 30.25
N SER A 5 20.28 3.75 30.29
CA SER A 5 19.32 4.85 30.50
C SER A 5 18.53 5.25 29.25
N LEU A 6 19.11 5.06 28.05
CA LEU A 6 18.46 5.40 26.77
C LEU A 6 17.45 4.33 26.33
N LEU A 7 17.62 3.07 26.73
CA LEU A 7 16.66 1.99 26.48
C LEU A 7 15.42 2.08 27.38
N LEU A 8 15.53 2.72 28.53
CA LEU A 8 14.41 3.00 29.46
C LEU A 8 13.59 4.25 29.08
N ARG A 9 14.04 5.03 28.09
CA ARG A 9 13.31 6.20 27.56
C ARG A 9 12.38 5.87 26.40
N HIS A 10 12.44 4.65 25.86
CA HIS A 10 11.43 4.18 24.92
C HIS A 10 10.17 3.79 25.70
N TYR A 11 9.18 4.68 25.63
CA TYR A 11 7.76 4.36 25.65
C TYR A 11 7.11 4.05 27.01
N ILE A 12 6.91 5.11 27.79
CA ILE A 12 5.63 5.25 28.49
C ILE A 12 4.86 6.30 27.70
N GLU A 13 4.30 5.93 26.54
CA GLU A 13 3.20 6.73 26.00
C GLU A 13 2.06 6.62 27.01
N ALA A 14 1.70 7.72 27.65
CA ALA A 14 0.53 7.78 28.51
C ALA A 14 -0.67 7.22 27.73
N SER A 15 -1.39 6.26 28.33
CA SER A 15 -2.56 5.66 27.70
C SER A 15 -3.53 6.74 27.27
N ARG A 16 -3.98 6.71 26.01
CA ARG A 16 -4.96 7.69 25.49
C ARG A 16 -6.17 7.76 26.44
N PRO A 17 -6.61 8.97 26.85
CA PRO A 17 -7.70 9.09 27.80
C PRO A 17 -8.99 8.52 27.20
N THR A 18 -9.75 7.76 27.98
CA THR A 18 -11.03 7.17 27.58
C THR A 18 -12.15 8.23 27.51
N PHE A 19 -12.04 9.28 28.33
CA PHE A 19 -12.97 10.39 28.44
C PHE A 19 -12.26 11.71 28.15
N VAL A 20 -12.97 12.61 27.46
CA VAL A 20 -12.55 14.00 27.21
C VAL A 20 -13.48 14.92 27.99
N GLU A 21 -12.88 15.83 28.73
CA GLU A 21 -13.60 16.93 29.36
C GLU A 21 -14.09 17.91 28.30
N LYS A 22 -15.41 18.11 28.25
CA LYS A 22 -16.07 19.08 27.39
C LYS A 22 -16.59 20.21 28.25
N LYS A 23 -16.12 21.43 27.99
CA LYS A 23 -16.65 22.63 28.62
C LYS A 23 -18.05 22.91 28.07
N VAL A 24 -19.02 23.15 28.96
CA VAL A 24 -20.41 23.43 28.59
C VAL A 24 -20.73 24.89 28.89
N GLU A 25 -21.30 25.61 27.93
CA GLU A 25 -21.51 27.06 27.99
C GLU A 25 -22.70 27.53 28.85
N ARG A 26 -23.38 26.61 29.56
CA ARG A 26 -24.64 26.93 30.27
C ARG A 26 -24.37 27.25 31.75
N THR A 27 -24.87 28.40 32.22
CA THR A 27 -24.54 29.01 33.52
C THR A 27 -25.03 28.30 34.78
N LYS A 28 -26.04 27.41 34.70
CA LYS A 28 -26.67 26.78 35.88
C LYS A 28 -26.33 25.30 36.10
N ASN A 29 -25.61 24.66 35.17
CA ASN A 29 -25.25 23.24 35.25
C ASN A 29 -23.73 23.14 35.17
N GLY A 30 -23.06 22.59 36.20
CA GLY A 30 -21.60 22.53 36.35
C GLY A 30 -20.80 22.47 35.04
N SER A 31 -19.82 23.36 34.92
CA SER A 31 -19.18 23.82 33.69
C SER A 31 -18.43 22.76 32.85
N ILE A 32 -18.30 21.52 33.33
CA ILE A 32 -17.52 20.45 32.71
C ILE A 32 -18.37 19.18 32.64
N ARG A 33 -18.44 18.58 31.44
CA ARG A 33 -19.00 17.24 31.23
C ARG A 33 -17.96 16.31 30.65
N MET A 34 -17.83 15.11 31.20
CA MET A 34 -16.99 14.09 30.62
C MET A 34 -17.73 13.38 29.47
N GLY A 35 -17.09 13.22 28.32
CA GLY A 35 -17.61 12.44 27.20
C GLY A 35 -16.62 11.38 26.73
N CYS A 36 -17.08 10.15 26.52
CA CYS A 36 -16.23 9.10 25.96
C CYS A 36 -15.66 9.51 24.59
N VAL A 37 -14.38 9.23 24.33
CA VAL A 37 -13.73 9.43 23.01
C VAL A 37 -14.37 8.54 21.95
N LYS A 38 -14.56 7.26 22.27
CA LYS A 38 -15.26 6.30 21.43
C LYS A 38 -16.52 5.86 22.16
N LYS A 39 -17.67 6.25 21.64
CA LYS A 39 -18.96 5.75 22.14
C LYS A 39 -19.08 4.27 21.79
N LEU A 40 -19.71 3.49 22.67
CA LEU A 40 -20.06 2.12 22.36
C LEU A 40 -21.14 2.10 21.27
N ARG A 41 -21.18 1.00 20.52
CA ARG A 41 -22.24 0.76 19.54
C ARG A 41 -23.55 0.54 20.31
N ASN A 42 -24.65 1.14 19.85
CA ASN A 42 -25.96 0.95 20.47
C ASN A 42 -26.58 -0.43 20.14
N ASP A 43 -26.33 -0.92 18.93
CA ASP A 43 -26.92 -2.16 18.44
C ASP A 43 -25.89 -3.30 18.42
N PHE A 44 -26.23 -4.39 19.09
CA PHE A 44 -25.39 -5.59 19.18
C PHE A 44 -26.05 -6.76 18.43
N PRO A 45 -25.28 -7.58 17.71
CA PRO A 45 -25.84 -8.75 17.04
C PRO A 45 -26.21 -9.83 18.06
N THR A 46 -27.32 -10.53 17.85
CA THR A 46 -27.73 -11.67 18.67
C THR A 46 -26.71 -12.81 18.64
N VAL A 47 -26.01 -12.97 17.51
CA VAL A 47 -24.96 -13.98 17.32
C VAL A 47 -23.73 -13.33 16.72
N HIS A 48 -22.56 -13.50 17.35
CA HIS A 48 -21.31 -12.98 16.81
C HIS A 48 -20.87 -13.81 15.58
N ARG A 49 -20.54 -13.13 14.48
CA ARG A 49 -19.94 -13.77 13.31
C ARG A 49 -18.56 -14.31 13.68
N ARG A 50 -18.32 -15.60 13.44
CA ARG A 50 -16.98 -16.20 13.58
C ARG A 50 -15.99 -15.46 12.69
N VAL A 51 -14.91 -14.96 13.27
CA VAL A 51 -13.83 -14.29 12.54
C VAL A 51 -12.98 -15.35 11.84
N HIS A 52 -12.78 -15.22 10.53
CA HIS A 52 -11.87 -16.10 9.80
C HIS A 52 -10.43 -15.84 10.24
N ARG A 53 -9.67 -16.91 10.51
CA ARG A 53 -8.25 -16.79 10.85
C ARG A 53 -7.48 -16.26 9.64
N ILE A 54 -6.96 -15.05 9.75
CA ILE A 54 -6.16 -14.44 8.69
C ILE A 54 -4.83 -15.20 8.59
N ALA A 55 -4.59 -15.86 7.46
CA ALA A 55 -3.28 -16.44 7.17
C ALA A 55 -2.23 -15.32 7.03
N LYS A 56 -1.02 -15.54 7.53
CA LYS A 56 0.11 -14.61 7.37
C LYS A 56 0.53 -14.61 5.89
N LYS A 57 -0.11 -13.76 5.08
CA LYS A 57 0.29 -13.52 3.69
C LYS A 57 1.40 -12.46 3.67
N PRO A 58 2.38 -12.58 2.75
CA PRO A 58 3.35 -11.52 2.54
C PRO A 58 2.63 -10.23 2.14
N THR A 59 2.94 -9.13 2.84
CA THR A 59 2.33 -7.81 2.61
C THR A 59 2.86 -7.13 1.35
N LYS A 60 4.03 -7.54 0.85
CA LYS A 60 4.66 -7.00 -0.35
C LYS A 60 4.76 -8.07 -1.43
N LEU A 61 4.10 -7.82 -2.56
CA LEU A 61 4.32 -8.59 -3.78
C LEU A 61 5.70 -8.22 -4.34
N SER A 62 6.53 -9.23 -4.63
CA SER A 62 7.86 -9.03 -5.20
C SER A 62 7.74 -8.68 -6.68
N CYS A 63 7.73 -7.38 -7.00
CA CYS A 63 7.76 -6.86 -8.36
C CYS A 63 9.19 -6.85 -8.92
N ARG A 64 9.83 -8.03 -9.05
CA ARG A 64 11.19 -8.12 -9.61
C ARG A 64 11.14 -8.31 -11.11
N VAL A 65 11.92 -7.49 -11.82
CA VAL A 65 12.18 -7.62 -13.25
C VAL A 65 13.41 -8.49 -13.47
N ARG A 66 13.43 -9.30 -14.54
CA ARG A 66 14.60 -10.10 -14.94
C ARG A 66 15.78 -9.19 -15.28
N SER A 67 17.00 -9.57 -14.91
CA SER A 67 18.22 -8.78 -15.17
C SER A 67 18.50 -8.52 -16.64
N THR A 68 17.99 -9.35 -17.54
CA THR A 68 18.14 -9.19 -19.00
C THR A 68 17.26 -8.08 -19.58
N LEU A 69 16.23 -7.66 -18.84
CA LEU A 69 15.22 -6.69 -19.28
C LEU A 69 15.61 -5.29 -18.80
N THR A 70 16.78 -4.81 -19.18
CA THR A 70 17.24 -3.45 -18.89
C THR A 70 16.56 -2.44 -19.82
N PRO A 71 16.36 -1.18 -19.36
CA PRO A 71 15.93 -0.11 -20.25
C PRO A 71 16.91 0.03 -21.43
N GLU A 72 16.40 0.50 -22.56
CA GLU A 72 17.11 0.68 -23.84
C GLU A 72 17.39 -0.62 -24.63
N ASN A 73 17.19 -1.80 -24.03
CA ASN A 73 17.34 -3.07 -24.74
C ASN A 73 16.26 -3.28 -25.82
N THR A 74 16.65 -3.90 -26.92
CA THR A 74 15.74 -4.38 -27.98
C THR A 74 15.38 -5.84 -27.77
N ILE A 75 14.09 -6.16 -27.80
CA ILE A 75 13.55 -7.50 -27.51
C ILE A 75 12.40 -7.83 -28.45
N VAL A 76 12.12 -9.11 -28.64
CA VAL A 76 10.97 -9.59 -29.41
C VAL A 76 9.80 -9.85 -28.47
N ILE A 77 8.62 -9.37 -28.80
CA ILE A 77 7.40 -9.77 -28.07
C ILE A 77 6.97 -11.17 -28.55
N HIS A 78 6.70 -12.08 -27.62
CA HIS A 78 6.21 -13.42 -27.96
C HIS A 78 4.68 -13.51 -28.08
N ALA A 79 3.92 -12.64 -27.39
CA ALA A 79 2.47 -12.74 -27.33
C ALA A 79 1.72 -11.43 -27.67
N GLY A 80 0.50 -11.58 -28.22
CA GLY A 80 -0.39 -10.47 -28.56
C GLY A 80 -0.24 -9.95 -29.99
N ILE A 81 -0.82 -8.78 -30.26
CA ILE A 81 -0.91 -8.18 -31.61
C ILE A 81 0.47 -7.84 -32.20
N HIS A 82 1.43 -7.47 -31.35
CA HIS A 82 2.78 -7.10 -31.77
C HIS A 82 3.79 -8.26 -31.63
N LYS A 83 3.33 -9.51 -31.62
CA LYS A 83 4.19 -10.69 -31.56
C LYS A 83 5.19 -10.71 -32.74
N GLY A 84 6.40 -11.18 -32.50
CA GLY A 84 7.47 -11.27 -33.51
C GLY A 84 8.13 -9.92 -33.86
N LYS A 85 7.63 -8.79 -33.35
CA LYS A 85 8.23 -7.48 -33.61
C LYS A 85 9.39 -7.20 -32.65
N ARG A 86 10.47 -6.60 -33.17
CA ARG A 86 11.59 -6.08 -32.38
C ARG A 86 11.26 -4.72 -31.80
N ILE A 87 11.37 -4.56 -30.50
CA ILE A 87 10.85 -3.38 -29.80
C ILE A 87 11.78 -2.99 -28.65
N VAL A 88 11.85 -1.69 -28.33
CA VAL A 88 12.72 -1.12 -27.29
C VAL A 88 11.99 -1.05 -25.95
N ILE A 89 12.64 -1.46 -24.86
CA ILE A 89 12.17 -1.17 -23.50
C ILE A 89 12.54 0.27 -23.14
N LEU A 90 11.56 1.04 -22.67
CA LEU A 90 11.80 2.40 -22.17
C LEU A 90 12.14 2.41 -20.68
N LYS A 91 11.25 1.82 -19.86
CA LYS A 91 11.33 1.92 -18.41
C LYS A 91 10.51 0.82 -17.72
N GLU A 92 10.97 0.37 -16.57
CA GLU A 92 10.19 -0.45 -15.64
C GLU A 92 9.33 0.39 -14.68
N PHE A 93 8.10 -0.04 -14.45
CA PHE A 93 7.23 0.56 -13.43
C PHE A 93 7.42 -0.12 -12.08
N ARG A 94 7.10 0.60 -10.99
CA ARG A 94 7.05 0.05 -9.61
C ARG A 94 6.17 -1.19 -9.46
N SER A 95 5.24 -1.40 -10.39
CA SER A 95 4.38 -2.59 -10.44
C SER A 95 5.05 -3.84 -11.05
N GLY A 96 6.29 -3.76 -11.56
CA GLY A 96 6.98 -4.87 -12.24
C GLY A 96 6.52 -5.09 -13.70
N ILE A 97 5.91 -4.07 -14.30
CA ILE A 97 5.44 -4.09 -15.69
C ILE A 97 6.36 -3.19 -16.51
N LEU A 98 6.65 -3.57 -17.75
CA LEU A 98 7.57 -2.84 -18.62
C LEU A 98 6.80 -1.89 -19.54
N LEU A 99 7.34 -0.68 -19.70
CA LEU A 99 6.96 0.25 -20.74
C LEU A 99 7.81 -0.04 -21.98
N ILE A 100 7.13 -0.29 -23.08
CA ILE A 100 7.73 -0.62 -24.36
C ILE A 100 7.39 0.47 -25.36
N CYS A 101 8.31 0.78 -26.27
CA CYS A 101 8.03 1.54 -27.48
C CYS A 101 8.67 0.89 -28.70
N GLY A 102 7.89 0.68 -29.75
CA GLY A 102 8.46 0.49 -31.09
C GLY A 102 8.40 1.84 -31.78
N ALA A 103 9.46 2.24 -32.50
CA ALA A 103 9.34 3.40 -33.36
C ALA A 103 8.12 3.19 -34.27
N PHE A 104 7.06 3.97 -34.06
CA PHE A 104 5.73 3.66 -34.59
C PHE A 104 5.76 3.61 -36.12
N LYS A 105 6.56 4.49 -36.73
CA LYS A 105 6.81 4.55 -38.17
C LYS A 105 7.48 3.29 -38.76
N LEU A 106 8.25 2.55 -37.95
CA LEU A 106 8.95 1.35 -38.39
C LEU A 106 8.10 0.09 -38.15
N ASN A 107 7.63 -0.09 -36.91
CA ASN A 107 7.09 -1.38 -36.47
C ASN A 107 5.59 -1.34 -36.16
N ASN A 108 4.92 -0.19 -36.33
CA ASN A 108 3.51 0.01 -35.98
C ASN A 108 3.19 -0.48 -34.56
N CYS A 109 4.11 -0.30 -33.62
CA CYS A 109 3.92 -0.62 -32.21
C CYS A 109 3.90 0.68 -31.41
N PRO A 110 2.77 1.09 -30.83
CA PRO A 110 2.72 2.28 -30.00
C PRO A 110 3.44 2.06 -28.67
N ILE A 111 3.50 3.12 -27.85
CA ILE A 111 3.92 3.02 -26.46
C ILE A 111 2.90 2.11 -25.72
N LYS A 112 3.38 0.98 -25.18
CA LYS A 112 2.51 -0.04 -24.58
C LYS A 112 3.10 -0.59 -23.28
N ARG A 113 2.23 -0.91 -22.32
CA ARG A 113 2.60 -1.61 -21.09
C ARG A 113 2.46 -3.11 -21.30
N ILE A 114 3.50 -3.88 -21.01
CA ILE A 114 3.50 -5.34 -21.18
C ILE A 114 4.18 -6.01 -19.99
N ASN A 115 3.65 -7.17 -19.61
CA ASN A 115 4.22 -8.01 -18.57
C ASN A 115 5.50 -8.68 -19.07
N GLN A 116 6.55 -8.70 -18.25
CA GLN A 116 7.83 -9.35 -18.53
C GLN A 116 7.75 -10.82 -18.98
N ARG A 117 6.65 -11.53 -18.69
CA ARG A 117 6.45 -12.93 -19.14
C ARG A 117 6.26 -13.08 -20.65
N TYR A 118 5.94 -12.00 -21.37
CA TYR A 118 5.61 -12.05 -22.80
C TYR A 118 6.75 -11.57 -23.73
N PHE A 119 7.95 -11.49 -23.19
CA PHE A 119 9.20 -11.21 -23.89
C PHE A 119 10.13 -12.41 -23.89
#